data_AF-A0ABD0NKG2-F1
#
_entry.id   AF-A0ABD0NKG2-F1
#
_cell.length_a   1.000
_cell.length_b   1.000
_cell.length_c   1.000
_cell.angle_alpha   90.00
_cell.angle_beta   90.00
_cell.angle_gamma   90.00
#
_symmetry.space_group_name_H-M   'P 1'
#
loop_
_entity.id
_entity.type
_entity.pdbx_description
1 polymer ?
#
loop_
_entity_poly.entity_id
_entity_poly.type
_entity_poly.pdbx_seq_one_letter_code
_entity_poly.pdbx_strand_id
1 'polypeptide(L)'
;TSPPPPAPVFEISTRNRFAPLRETERDAVIVGDSIVRYVRATLAKGKVHTHCFPGARVLDVSAQIPAILKDGESVGAIVLHAGVNDTRLRQTEVLKRDFSSLIETVRSTSPTTRIIVSGPLPTYRRGHE
;
A
#
# COMPACT_ATOMS: atom_id res chain seq x y z
N THR A 1 6.08 -21.50 45.45
CA THR A 1 5.32 -20.62 44.54
C THR A 1 5.65 -21.02 43.11
N SER A 2 4.65 -21.39 42.31
CA SER A 2 4.86 -21.82 40.92
C SER A 2 5.22 -20.62 40.04
N PRO A 3 6.13 -20.75 39.05
CA PRO A 3 6.42 -19.68 38.11
C PRO A 3 5.18 -19.34 37.26
N PRO A 4 5.03 -18.06 36.85
CA PRO A 4 3.93 -17.64 35.98
C PRO A 4 4.05 -18.28 34.59
N PRO A 5 2.92 -18.54 33.92
CA PRO A 5 2.93 -19.09 32.57
C PRO A 5 3.57 -18.11 31.58
N PRO A 6 4.29 -18.60 30.55
CA PRO A 6 4.88 -17.75 29.52
C PRO A 6 3.80 -16.98 28.77
N ALA A 7 4.09 -15.71 28.46
CA ALA A 7 3.19 -14.85 27.70
C ALA A 7 2.86 -15.48 26.33
N PRO A 8 1.62 -15.35 25.83
CA PRO A 8 1.27 -15.85 24.51
C PRO A 8 2.12 -15.16 23.46
N VAL A 9 2.95 -15.95 22.76
CA VAL A 9 3.71 -15.49 21.61
C VAL A 9 2.70 -15.32 20.47
N PHE A 10 2.27 -14.08 20.23
CA PHE A 10 1.51 -13.76 19.03
C PHE A 10 2.45 -13.88 17.83
N GLU A 11 2.41 -15.01 17.16
CA GLU A 11 3.14 -15.25 15.93
C GLU A 11 2.46 -14.46 14.79
N ILE A 12 2.88 -13.21 14.61
CA ILE A 12 2.44 -12.40 13.48
C ILE A 12 3.06 -13.06 12.24
N SER A 13 2.23 -13.77 11.46
CA SER A 13 2.64 -14.33 10.18
C SER A 13 3.08 -13.20 9.26
N THR A 14 4.40 -12.96 9.19
CA THR A 14 5.03 -12.01 8.29
C THR A 14 5.12 -12.64 6.90
N ARG A 15 3.97 -12.97 6.31
CA ARG A 15 3.95 -13.26 4.88
C ARG A 15 4.42 -12.01 4.15
N ASN A 16 5.49 -12.16 3.38
CA ASN A 16 5.95 -11.10 2.49
C ASN A 16 4.79 -10.76 1.54
N ARG A 17 4.07 -9.67 1.80
CA ARG A 17 2.93 -9.21 0.98
C ARG A 17 3.34 -8.84 -0.44
N PHE A 18 4.64 -8.72 -0.68
CA PHE A 18 5.24 -8.48 -1.99
C PHE A 18 5.70 -9.78 -2.69
N ALA A 19 5.50 -10.96 -2.10
CA ALA A 19 5.76 -12.23 -2.79
C ALA A 19 5.06 -12.34 -4.17
N PRO A 20 3.81 -11.86 -4.35
CA PRO A 20 3.17 -11.85 -5.66
C PRO A 20 3.86 -10.95 -6.70
N LEU A 21 4.68 -9.98 -6.27
CA LEU A 21 5.49 -9.20 -7.20
C LEU A 21 6.58 -10.06 -7.87
N ARG A 22 6.98 -11.20 -7.29
CA ARG A 22 8.00 -12.07 -7.89
C ARG A 22 7.48 -12.87 -9.10
N GLU A 23 6.17 -12.98 -9.24
CA GLU A 23 5.51 -13.75 -10.32
C GLU A 23 5.14 -12.90 -11.53
N THR A 24 5.24 -11.57 -11.43
CA THR A 24 5.02 -10.68 -12.58
C THR A 24 6.31 -10.55 -13.39
N GLU A 25 6.23 -10.87 -14.67
CA GLU A 25 7.30 -10.59 -15.63
C GLU A 25 7.27 -9.13 -16.16
N ARG A 26 6.29 -8.35 -15.68
CA ARG A 26 6.03 -6.96 -16.04
C ARG A 26 6.40 -6.01 -14.91
N ASP A 27 6.65 -4.77 -15.28
CA ASP A 27 6.99 -3.69 -14.35
C ASP A 27 5.91 -3.52 -13.27
N ALA A 28 6.37 -3.13 -12.08
CA ALA A 28 5.53 -2.87 -10.93
C ALA A 28 5.68 -1.43 -10.47
N VAL A 29 4.61 -0.87 -9.92
CA VAL A 29 4.61 0.50 -9.41
C VAL A 29 4.25 0.50 -7.93
N ILE A 30 4.98 1.25 -7.11
CA ILE A 30 4.67 1.49 -5.71
C ILE A 30 4.24 2.95 -5.59
N VAL A 31 3.01 3.19 -5.14
CA VAL A 31 2.47 4.53 -4.95
C VAL A 31 2.05 4.69 -3.49
N GLY A 32 2.47 5.80 -2.88
CA GLY A 32 2.06 6.04 -1.51
C GLY A 32 2.59 7.33 -0.90
N ASP A 33 2.36 7.44 0.40
CA ASP A 33 2.84 8.56 1.19
C ASP A 33 4.34 8.49 1.50
N SER A 34 4.82 9.28 2.46
CA SER A 34 6.23 9.30 2.85
C SER A 34 6.82 7.94 3.24
N ILE A 35 6.00 6.96 3.63
CA ILE A 35 6.48 5.62 3.98
C ILE A 35 7.10 4.90 2.78
N VAL A 36 6.62 5.13 1.55
CA VAL A 36 7.16 4.44 0.38
C VAL A 36 8.49 5.00 -0.10
N ARG A 37 8.92 6.18 0.39
CA ARG A 37 10.11 6.92 -0.08
C ARG A 37 11.37 6.05 -0.14
N TYR A 38 11.56 5.18 0.84
CA TYR A 38 12.75 4.34 0.96
C TYR A 38 12.45 2.86 0.76
N VAL A 39 11.27 2.53 0.25
CA VAL A 39 10.93 1.15 -0.08
C VAL A 39 11.69 0.75 -1.34
N ARG A 40 12.55 -0.26 -1.20
CA ARG A 40 13.26 -0.89 -2.30
C ARG A 40 12.66 -2.27 -2.54
N ALA A 41 12.09 -2.48 -3.72
CA ALA A 41 11.62 -3.79 -4.15
C ALA A 41 12.33 -4.19 -5.43
N THR A 42 12.55 -5.49 -5.58
CA THR A 42 13.22 -6.09 -6.74
C THR A 42 12.31 -7.16 -7.32
N LEU A 43 12.12 -7.13 -8.63
CA LEU A 43 11.47 -8.18 -9.39
C LEU A 43 12.51 -9.14 -9.97
N ALA A 44 12.09 -10.38 -10.26
CA ALA A 44 12.91 -11.33 -11.01
C ALA A 44 13.10 -10.89 -12.47
N LYS A 45 12.08 -10.26 -13.06
CA LYS A 45 12.08 -9.65 -14.40
C LYS A 45 11.23 -8.36 -14.36
N GLY A 46 11.67 -7.31 -15.07
CA GLY A 46 11.02 -6.00 -15.05
C GLY A 46 11.58 -5.03 -13.98
N LYS A 47 11.05 -3.82 -13.94
CA LYS A 47 11.47 -2.72 -13.06
C LYS A 47 10.41 -2.41 -12.02
N VAL A 48 10.85 -1.80 -10.91
CA VAL A 48 9.94 -1.23 -9.91
C VAL A 48 10.10 0.28 -9.89
N HIS A 49 9.01 1.00 -10.12
CA HIS A 49 8.95 2.45 -10.04
C HIS A 49 8.24 2.87 -8.76
N THR A 50 8.85 3.75 -7.97
CA THR A 50 8.26 4.24 -6.71
C THR A 50 7.87 5.71 -6.85
N HIS A 51 6.59 6.01 -6.63
CA HIS A 51 6.03 7.37 -6.58
C HIS A 51 5.66 7.70 -5.13
N CYS A 52 6.46 8.57 -4.52
CA CYS A 52 6.28 9.02 -3.15
C CYS A 52 5.64 10.41 -3.13
N PHE A 53 4.49 10.54 -2.46
CA PHE A 53 3.78 11.80 -2.25
C PHE A 53 3.68 12.10 -0.74
N PRO A 54 4.67 12.79 -0.15
CA PRO A 54 4.70 13.01 1.29
C PRO A 54 3.46 13.74 1.80
N GLY A 55 2.85 13.24 2.87
CA GLY A 55 1.62 13.80 3.45
C GLY A 55 0.34 13.50 2.67
N ALA A 56 0.42 12.77 1.55
CA ALA A 56 -0.75 12.42 0.75
C ALA A 56 -1.76 11.58 1.54
N ARG A 57 -3.03 11.90 1.33
CA ARG A 57 -4.19 11.11 1.70
C ARG A 57 -4.59 10.15 0.59
N VAL A 58 -5.55 9.27 0.86
CA VAL A 58 -6.04 8.29 -0.12
C VAL A 58 -6.55 8.96 -1.40
N LEU A 59 -7.29 10.06 -1.28
CA LEU A 59 -7.79 10.81 -2.44
C LEU A 59 -6.67 11.48 -3.24
N ASP A 60 -5.64 11.99 -2.55
CA ASP A 60 -4.49 12.60 -3.22
C ASP A 60 -3.73 11.55 -4.05
N VAL A 61 -3.57 10.34 -3.52
CA VAL A 61 -3.01 9.19 -4.25
C VAL A 61 -3.89 8.81 -5.44
N SER A 62 -5.21 8.77 -5.26
CA SER A 62 -6.18 8.45 -6.32
C SER A 62 -6.05 9.39 -7.52
N ALA A 63 -5.92 10.70 -7.26
CA ALA A 63 -5.76 11.71 -8.30
C ALA A 63 -4.50 11.54 -9.16
N GLN A 64 -3.46 10.87 -8.65
CA GLN A 64 -2.21 10.62 -9.38
C GLN A 64 -2.25 9.36 -10.24
N ILE A 65 -3.16 8.42 -9.96
CA ILE A 65 -3.23 7.12 -10.66
C ILE A 65 -3.32 7.26 -12.19
N PRO A 66 -4.18 8.13 -12.75
CA PRO A 66 -4.28 8.27 -14.21
C PRO A 66 -2.99 8.74 -14.88
N ALA A 67 -2.18 9.55 -14.18
CA ALA A 67 -0.91 10.04 -14.69
C ALA A 67 0.21 8.99 -14.56
N ILE A 68 0.18 8.19 -13.49
CA ILE A 68 1.19 7.15 -13.22
C ILE A 68 1.00 5.93 -14.12
N LEU A 69 -0.24 5.54 -14.40
CA LEU A 69 -0.56 4.39 -15.24
C LEU A 69 -0.80 4.78 -16.72
N LYS A 70 -0.38 5.98 -17.13
CA LYS A 70 -0.61 6.48 -18.48
C LYS A 70 0.35 5.82 -19.49
N ASP A 71 -0.14 5.67 -20.71
CA ASP A 71 0.57 5.18 -21.91
C ASP A 71 1.10 3.75 -21.88
N GLY A 72 0.21 2.79 -22.20
CA GLY A 72 0.50 1.58 -22.99
C GLY A 72 1.44 0.51 -22.43
N GLU A 73 2.30 0.84 -21.48
CA GLU A 73 3.20 -0.07 -20.81
C GLU A 73 2.41 -0.83 -19.74
N SER A 74 2.20 -2.13 -19.96
CA SER A 74 1.36 -2.93 -19.09
C SER A 74 2.04 -3.12 -17.74
N VAL A 75 1.72 -2.25 -16.76
CA VAL A 75 2.12 -2.44 -15.37
C VAL A 75 1.47 -3.72 -14.85
N GLY A 76 2.28 -4.69 -14.47
CA GLY A 76 1.80 -5.98 -13.96
C GLY A 76 1.13 -5.87 -12.59
N ALA A 77 1.66 -5.00 -11.73
CA ALA A 77 1.12 -4.77 -10.40
C ALA A 77 1.33 -3.34 -9.90
N ILE A 78 0.36 -2.85 -9.15
CA ILE A 78 0.45 -1.59 -8.40
C ILE A 78 0.29 -1.87 -6.91
N VAL A 79 1.23 -1.39 -6.11
CA VAL A 79 1.15 -1.37 -4.65
C VAL A 79 0.71 0.01 -4.19
N LEU A 80 -0.38 0.05 -3.43
CA LEU A 80 -0.94 1.27 -2.85
C LEU A 80 -0.65 1.29 -1.35
N HIS A 81 0.03 2.33 -0.87
CA HIS A 81 0.27 2.55 0.55
C HIS A 81 -0.10 3.97 0.97
N ALA A 82 -1.28 4.10 1.59
CA ALA A 82 -1.81 5.37 2.08
C ALA A 82 -2.72 5.10 3.29
N GLY A 83 -3.28 6.17 3.87
CA GLY A 83 -4.28 6.08 4.93
C GLY A 83 -3.78 6.49 6.32
N VAL A 84 -2.46 6.59 6.56
CA VAL A 84 -1.96 7.04 7.87
C VAL A 84 -2.26 8.53 8.12
N ASN A 85 -2.32 9.33 7.05
CA ASN A 85 -2.69 10.74 7.09
C ASN A 85 -4.20 10.95 7.24
N ASP A 86 -5.00 10.02 6.72
CA ASP A 86 -6.47 10.02 6.80
C ASP A 86 -6.97 9.55 8.16
N THR A 87 -6.35 8.52 8.75
CA THR A 87 -6.74 7.96 10.06
C THR A 87 -6.68 8.99 11.19
N ARG A 88 -5.85 10.04 11.05
CA ARG A 88 -5.83 11.19 11.97
C ARG A 88 -7.17 11.92 12.05
N LEU A 89 -7.97 11.89 10.99
CA LEU A 89 -9.29 12.53 10.95
C LEU A 89 -10.37 11.72 11.68
N ARG A 90 -10.08 10.47 12.10
CA ARG A 90 -11.01 9.57 12.79
C ARG A 90 -12.35 9.33 12.06
N GLN A 91 -12.34 9.42 10.73
CA GLN A 91 -13.51 9.24 9.86
C GLN A 91 -13.42 7.95 9.05
N THR A 92 -13.72 6.82 9.68
CA THR A 92 -13.55 5.48 9.06
C THR A 92 -14.46 5.24 7.85
N GLU A 93 -15.71 5.72 7.89
CA GLU A 93 -16.64 5.56 6.76
C GLU A 93 -16.24 6.38 5.53
N VAL A 94 -15.67 7.58 5.75
CA VAL A 94 -15.11 8.39 4.66
C VAL A 94 -13.89 7.69 4.08
N LEU A 95 -12.97 7.22 4.92
CA LEU A 95 -11.76 6.52 4.49
C LEU A 95 -12.08 5.25 3.68
N LYS A 96 -13.10 4.48 4.07
CA LYS A 96 -13.57 3.31 3.31
C LYS A 96 -14.05 3.69 1.90
N ARG A 97 -14.80 4.79 1.77
CA ARG A 97 -15.28 5.29 0.48
C ARG A 97 -14.12 5.77 -0.39
N ASP A 98 -13.16 6.47 0.20
CA ASP A 98 -11.98 6.96 -0.50
C ASP A 98 -11.13 5.80 -1.05
N PHE A 99 -10.95 4.73 -0.28
CA PHE A 99 -10.27 3.52 -0.76
C PHE A 99 -11.05 2.80 -1.87
N SER A 100 -12.38 2.78 -1.78
CA SER A 100 -13.22 2.20 -2.83
C SER A 100 -13.06 2.97 -4.14
N SER A 101 -13.09 4.31 -4.08
CA SER A 101 -12.86 5.19 -5.23
C SER A 101 -11.45 5.04 -5.81
N LEU A 102 -10.43 4.90 -4.97
CA LEU A 102 -9.05 4.63 -5.41
C LEU A 102 -8.96 3.30 -6.19
N ILE A 103 -9.57 2.23 -5.68
CA ILE A 103 -9.58 0.93 -6.36
C ILE A 103 -10.31 1.03 -7.70
N GLU A 104 -11.46 1.70 -7.75
CA GLU A 104 -12.22 1.92 -8.99
C GLU A 104 -11.41 2.72 -10.02
N THR A 105 -10.68 3.75 -9.58
CA THR A 105 -9.81 4.57 -10.44
C THR A 105 -8.69 3.74 -11.06
N VAL A 106 -8.07 2.85 -10.29
CA VAL A 106 -7.05 1.94 -10.83
C VAL A 106 -7.67 0.97 -11.85
N ARG A 107 -8.83 0.38 -11.54
CA ARG A 107 -9.50 -0.57 -12.45
C ARG A 107 -9.97 0.08 -13.75
N SER A 108 -10.42 1.33 -13.70
CA SER A 108 -10.83 2.07 -14.89
C SER A 108 -9.64 2.51 -15.74
N THR A 109 -8.51 2.86 -15.10
CA THR A 109 -7.30 3.30 -15.79
C THR A 109 -6.52 2.11 -16.39
N SER A 110 -6.39 1.01 -15.64
CA SER A 110 -5.72 -0.22 -16.10
C SER A 110 -6.46 -1.47 -15.62
N PRO A 111 -7.35 -2.03 -16.45
CA PRO A 111 -8.16 -3.20 -16.08
C PRO A 111 -7.37 -4.48 -15.80
N THR A 112 -6.15 -4.59 -16.33
CA THR A 112 -5.32 -5.79 -16.24
C THR A 112 -4.25 -5.72 -15.14
N THR A 113 -4.04 -4.55 -14.54
CA THR A 113 -3.05 -4.37 -13.48
C THR A 113 -3.53 -4.99 -12.17
N ARG A 114 -2.68 -5.80 -11.54
CA ARG A 114 -2.95 -6.37 -10.22
C ARG A 114 -2.85 -5.31 -9.13
N ILE A 115 -3.88 -5.15 -8.32
CA ILE A 115 -3.91 -4.19 -7.21
C ILE A 115 -3.48 -4.86 -5.91
N ILE A 116 -2.49 -4.28 -5.22
CA ILE A 116 -2.02 -4.71 -3.90
C ILE A 116 -2.18 -3.55 -2.94
N VAL A 117 -3.06 -3.68 -1.94
CA VAL A 117 -3.25 -2.66 -0.91
C VAL A 117 -2.40 -2.98 0.31
N SER A 118 -1.42 -2.14 0.60
CA SER A 118 -0.57 -2.21 1.79
C SER A 118 -1.21 -1.38 2.90
N GLY A 119 -1.85 -2.04 3.87
CA GLY A 119 -2.46 -1.37 5.02
C GLY A 119 -1.47 -0.48 5.80
N PRO A 120 -1.97 0.55 6.52
CA PRO A 120 -1.14 1.52 7.23
C PRO A 120 -0.29 0.82 8.28
N LEU A 121 0.97 1.25 8.40
CA LEU A 121 1.88 0.72 9.40
C LEU A 121 1.45 1.15 10.81
N PRO A 122 1.63 0.29 11.83
CA PRO A 122 1.35 0.66 13.21
C PRO A 122 2.24 1.83 13.63
N THR A 123 1.63 2.84 14.26
CA THR A 123 2.36 3.98 14.82
C THR A 123 2.70 3.72 16.29
N TYR A 124 3.97 3.85 16.67
CA TYR A 124 4.40 3.71 18.07
C TYR A 124 3.81 4.85 18.94
N ARG A 125 3.17 4.50 20.07
CA ARG A 125 2.59 5.39 21.10
C ARG A 125 1.41 6.30 20.72
N ARG A 126 0.80 6.16 19.54
CA ARG A 126 -0.31 7.04 19.10
C ARG A 126 -1.69 6.73 19.71
N GLY A 127 -1.76 5.82 20.69
CA GLY A 127 -2.97 5.45 21.43
C GLY A 127 -2.90 5.77 22.94
N HIS A 128 -1.94 6.61 23.35
CA HIS A 128 -1.74 7.04 24.73
C HIS A 128 -1.93 8.55 24.88
N GLU A 129 -3.06 9.03 24.33
CA GLU A 129 -3.65 10.35 24.58
C GLU A 129 -4.99 10.17 25.31
#